data_AF-A0A973X3Y0-F1
#
_entry.id   AF-A0A973X3Y0-F1
#
_cell.length_a   1.000
_cell.length_b   1.000
_cell.length_c   1.000
_cell.angle_alpha   90.00
_cell.angle_beta   90.00
_cell.angle_gamma   90.00
#
_symmetry.space_group_name_H-M   'P 1'
#
loop_
_entity.id
_entity.type
_entity.pdbx_description
1 polymer ?
#
loop_
_entity_poly.entity_id
_entity_poly.type
_entity_poly.pdbx_seq_one_letter_code
_entity_poly.pdbx_strand_id
1 'polypeptide(L)'
;MPRKKPAGPKLFGKPLTNDPDDAPELLDDFFRYGELSDGDKVIRRGRPPLGDKPKCSVTLRLDADVLDSYRALGAGWQSQINADLRRVRKLKKAPNG
;
A
#
# COMPACT_ATOMS: atom_id res chain seq x y z
N MET A 1 -29.41 -19.10 -30.89
CA MET A 1 -28.42 -18.15 -31.46
C MET A 1 -27.14 -18.23 -30.65
N PRO A 2 -25.99 -18.63 -31.21
CA PRO A 2 -24.73 -18.61 -30.46
C PRO A 2 -24.32 -17.15 -30.22
N ARG A 3 -24.21 -16.73 -28.95
CA ARG A 3 -23.70 -15.41 -28.60
C ARG A 3 -22.21 -15.36 -28.89
N LYS A 4 -21.80 -14.51 -29.84
CA LYS A 4 -20.40 -14.21 -30.12
C LYS A 4 -19.77 -13.66 -28.84
N LYS A 5 -18.71 -14.29 -28.32
CA LYS A 5 -17.93 -13.73 -27.21
C LYS A 5 -17.41 -12.34 -27.67
N PRO A 6 -17.53 -11.28 -26.85
CA PRO A 6 -16.90 -10.01 -27.19
C PRO A 6 -15.39 -10.22 -27.31
N ALA A 7 -14.76 -9.51 -28.25
CA ALA A 7 -13.31 -9.51 -28.37
C ALA A 7 -12.69 -9.09 -27.03
N GLY A 8 -11.69 -9.84 -26.56
CA GLY A 8 -10.96 -9.51 -25.33
C GLY A 8 -10.21 -8.16 -25.44
N PRO A 9 -9.68 -7.65 -24.31
CA PRO A 9 -8.96 -6.38 -24.29
C PRO A 9 -7.78 -6.41 -25.27
N LYS A 10 -7.64 -5.34 -26.05
CA LYS A 10 -6.55 -5.23 -27.02
C LYS A 10 -5.37 -4.56 -26.34
N LEU A 11 -4.42 -5.35 -25.87
CA LEU A 11 -3.26 -4.84 -25.14
C LEU A 11 -2.19 -4.24 -26.08
N PHE A 12 -2.05 -4.79 -27.29
CA PHE A 12 -1.03 -4.39 -28.25
C PHE A 12 -1.66 -3.95 -29.58
N GLY A 13 -1.15 -2.85 -30.13
CA GLY A 13 -1.52 -2.28 -31.42
C GLY A 13 -0.65 -2.79 -32.57
N LYS A 14 -0.56 -2.00 -33.63
CA LYS A 14 0.34 -2.30 -34.76
C LYS A 14 1.79 -1.97 -34.36
N PRO A 15 2.80 -2.61 -34.96
CA PRO A 15 4.18 -2.17 -34.83
C PRO A 15 4.35 -0.76 -35.40
N LEU A 16 5.20 0.03 -34.76
CA LEU A 16 5.47 1.42 -35.16
C LEU A 16 6.28 1.49 -36.46
N THR A 17 7.07 0.46 -36.73
CA THR A 17 7.89 0.32 -37.94
C THR A 17 7.77 -1.08 -38.56
N ASN A 18 8.45 -1.29 -39.71
CA ASN A 18 8.49 -2.58 -40.42
C ASN A 18 9.71 -3.44 -40.03
N ASP A 19 10.39 -3.07 -38.95
CA ASP A 19 11.50 -3.85 -38.40
C ASP A 19 10.94 -5.06 -37.62
N PRO A 20 11.41 -6.29 -37.89
CA PRO A 20 10.97 -7.49 -37.17
C PRO A 20 11.20 -7.46 -35.65
N ASP A 21 12.13 -6.63 -35.16
CA ASP A 21 12.42 -6.50 -33.72
C ASP A 21 11.72 -5.28 -33.07
N ASP A 22 10.89 -4.53 -33.80
CA ASP A 22 10.21 -3.36 -33.25
C ASP A 22 9.00 -3.72 -32.38
N ALA A 23 8.83 -2.96 -31.29
CA ALA A 23 7.78 -3.21 -30.33
C ALA A 23 6.41 -2.70 -30.85
N PRO A 24 5.31 -3.43 -30.58
CA PRO A 24 3.98 -2.94 -30.90
C PRO A 24 3.59 -1.75 -30.03
N GLU A 25 2.66 -0.93 -30.52
CA GLU A 25 2.05 0.13 -29.72
C GLU A 25 1.39 -0.43 -28.45
N LEU A 26 1.64 0.23 -27.31
CA LEU A 26 0.98 -0.06 -26.04
C LEU A 26 -0.36 0.68 -25.98
N LEU A 27 -1.47 -0.06 -25.99
CA LEU A 27 -2.82 0.53 -25.99
C LEU A 27 -3.30 0.84 -24.56
N ASP A 28 -4.36 1.63 -24.42
CA ASP A 28 -4.90 2.00 -23.10
C ASP A 28 -5.27 0.80 -22.22
N ASP A 29 -5.76 -0.28 -22.83
CA ASP A 29 -6.09 -1.50 -22.11
C ASP A 29 -4.84 -2.19 -21.51
N PHE A 30 -3.66 -2.00 -22.11
CA PHE A 30 -2.39 -2.46 -21.53
C PHE A 30 -2.09 -1.73 -20.21
N PHE A 31 -2.24 -0.41 -20.16
CA PHE A 31 -2.02 0.33 -18.92
C PHE A 31 -3.13 0.08 -17.89
N ARG A 32 -4.35 -0.20 -18.34
CA ARG A 32 -5.51 -0.46 -17.47
C ARG A 32 -5.43 -1.80 -16.76
N TYR A 33 -4.99 -2.84 -17.46
CA TYR A 33 -4.96 -4.22 -16.95
C TYR A 33 -3.55 -4.76 -16.71
N GLY A 34 -2.52 -4.02 -17.09
CA GLY A 34 -1.12 -4.43 -16.99
C GLY A 34 -0.65 -4.57 -15.55
N GLU A 35 0.11 -5.62 -15.31
CA GLU A 35 0.79 -5.90 -14.05
C GLU A 35 2.22 -5.36 -14.16
N LEU A 36 2.62 -4.48 -13.23
CA LEU A 36 3.97 -3.95 -13.19
C LEU A 36 4.90 -4.99 -12.56
N SER A 37 5.93 -5.40 -13.28
CA SER A 37 6.96 -6.33 -12.81
C SER A 37 8.35 -5.75 -13.03
N ASP A 38 9.27 -6.07 -12.11
CA ASP A 38 10.70 -5.85 -12.25
C ASP A 38 11.37 -7.23 -12.35
N GLY A 39 11.81 -7.60 -13.55
CA GLY A 39 12.18 -8.98 -13.89
C GLY A 39 11.03 -9.96 -13.63
N ASP A 40 11.31 -11.05 -12.91
CA ASP A 40 10.31 -12.06 -12.52
C ASP A 40 9.42 -11.64 -11.34
N LYS A 41 9.62 -10.43 -10.79
CA LYS A 41 8.93 -9.98 -9.58
C LYS A 41 7.84 -8.97 -9.88
N VAL A 42 6.59 -9.38 -9.68
CA VAL A 42 5.43 -8.48 -9.66
C VAL A 42 5.58 -7.45 -8.52
N ILE A 43 5.54 -6.17 -8.88
CA ILE A 43 5.46 -5.04 -7.96
C ILE A 43 3.99 -4.72 -7.70
N ARG A 44 3.45 -5.23 -6.58
CA ARG A 44 2.10 -4.85 -6.13
C ARG A 44 2.14 -3.47 -5.47
N ARG A 45 1.39 -2.51 -6.02
CA ARG A 45 1.11 -1.23 -5.35
C ARG A 45 0.21 -1.48 -4.14
N GLY A 46 0.79 -1.65 -2.96
CA GLY A 46 0.09 -1.88 -1.69
C GLY A 46 0.80 -1.25 -0.49
N ARG A 47 0.12 -1.21 0.67
CA ARG A 47 0.68 -0.74 1.95
C ARG A 47 2.04 -1.44 2.17
N PRO A 48 3.09 -0.72 2.62
CA PRO A 48 4.36 -1.35 2.97
C PRO A 48 4.12 -2.59 3.83
N PRO A 49 4.90 -3.66 3.63
CA PRO A 49 4.80 -4.83 4.50
C PRO A 49 4.86 -4.36 5.95
N LEU A 50 3.91 -4.82 6.78
CA LEU A 50 3.97 -4.58 8.22
C LEU A 50 5.36 -5.04 8.68
N GLY A 51 6.24 -4.09 9.03
CA GLY A 51 7.59 -4.42 9.46
C GLY A 51 7.58 -5.39 10.65
N ASP A 52 8.75 -5.93 10.99
CA ASP A 52 8.91 -7.05 11.94
C ASP A 52 8.20 -6.91 13.30
N LYS A 53 7.78 -5.69 13.69
CA LYS A 53 7.08 -5.39 14.95
C LYS A 53 5.93 -4.40 14.72
N PRO A 54 4.76 -4.87 14.23
CA PRO A 54 3.61 -4.00 14.03
C PRO A 54 2.99 -3.55 15.36
N LYS A 55 2.22 -2.46 15.32
CA LYS A 55 1.43 -2.01 16.47
C LYS A 55 0.28 -3.00 16.70
N CYS A 56 0.15 -3.51 17.92
CA CYS A 56 -0.97 -4.37 18.31
C CYS A 56 -2.12 -3.53 18.88
N SER A 57 -3.35 -3.80 18.44
CA SER A 57 -4.55 -3.26 19.08
C SER A 57 -4.85 -4.06 20.34
N VAL A 58 -5.01 -3.39 21.47
CA VAL A 58 -5.35 -4.01 22.76
C VAL A 58 -6.49 -3.24 23.42
N THR A 59 -7.30 -3.94 24.21
CA THR A 59 -8.33 -3.32 25.05
C THR A 59 -7.72 -2.96 26.40
N LEU A 60 -7.51 -1.68 26.66
CA LEU A 60 -6.95 -1.14 27.92
C LEU A 60 -7.91 -0.10 28.50
N ARG A 61 -8.06 -0.08 29.83
CA ARG A 61 -8.74 0.99 30.56
C ARG A 61 -7.70 1.95 31.13
N LEU A 62 -7.95 3.25 30.94
CA LEU A 62 -7.18 4.35 31.51
C LEU A 62 -8.12 5.19 32.36
N ASP A 63 -7.56 5.90 33.34
CA ASP A 63 -8.31 6.88 34.11
C ASP A 63 -8.84 7.99 33.18
N ALA A 64 -10.01 8.54 33.52
CA ALA A 64 -10.73 9.47 32.65
C ALA A 64 -9.93 10.77 32.42
N ASP A 65 -9.33 11.31 33.48
CA ASP A 65 -8.48 12.50 33.45
C ASP A 65 -7.23 12.31 32.58
N VAL A 66 -6.61 11.13 32.64
CA VAL A 66 -5.49 10.77 31.77
C VAL A 66 -5.95 10.77 30.31
N LEU A 67 -7.05 10.08 29.99
CA LEU A 67 -7.56 10.01 28.62
C LEU A 67 -7.92 11.40 28.07
N ASP A 68 -8.57 12.23 28.88
CA ASP A 68 -8.99 13.57 28.49
C ASP A 68 -7.78 14.49 28.26
N SER A 69 -6.76 14.41 29.11
CA SER A 69 -5.52 15.20 28.95
C SER A 69 -4.82 14.89 27.63
N TYR A 70 -4.77 13.61 27.20
CA TYR A 70 -4.21 13.24 25.90
C TYR A 70 -5.12 13.66 24.75
N ARG A 71 -6.44 13.44 24.83
CA ARG A 71 -7.37 13.86 23.78
C ARG A 71 -7.32 15.36 23.51
N ALA A 72 -7.10 16.18 24.55
CA ALA A 72 -6.95 17.63 24.43
C ALA A 72 -5.73 18.05 23.58
N LEU A 73 -4.72 17.18 23.41
CA LEU A 73 -3.57 17.42 22.51
C LEU A 73 -3.96 17.40 21.03
N GLY A 74 -5.17 16.92 20.70
CA GLY A 74 -5.71 16.91 19.34
C GLY A 74 -5.22 15.73 18.50
N ALA A 75 -5.03 15.97 17.20
CA ALA A 75 -4.69 14.93 16.24
C ALA A 75 -3.36 14.26 16.60
N GLY A 76 -3.38 12.92 16.69
CA GLY A 76 -2.18 12.15 17.02
C GLY A 76 -1.97 11.86 18.51
N TRP A 77 -2.93 12.19 19.39
CA TRP A 77 -2.83 11.88 20.83
C TRP A 77 -2.53 10.39 21.13
N GLN A 78 -3.04 9.47 20.31
CA GLN A 78 -2.73 8.03 20.43
C GLN A 78 -1.25 7.70 20.15
N SER A 79 -0.63 8.44 19.22
CA SER A 79 0.81 8.32 18.96
C SER A 79 1.62 8.91 20.11
N GLN A 80 1.14 10.00 20.72
CA GLN A 80 1.78 10.65 21.85
C GLN A 80 1.79 9.75 23.09
N ILE A 81 0.64 9.20 23.50
CA ILE A 81 0.57 8.29 24.64
C ILE A 81 1.46 7.05 24.43
N ASN A 82 1.51 6.51 23.21
CA ASN A 82 2.43 5.41 22.90
C ASN A 82 3.90 5.84 23.00
N ALA A 83 4.26 7.06 22.57
CA ALA A 83 5.62 7.58 22.72
C ALA A 83 6.01 7.75 24.20
N ASP A 84 5.10 8.23 25.03
CA ASP A 84 5.33 8.43 26.47
C ASP A 84 5.48 7.09 27.20
N LEU A 85 4.62 6.10 26.89
CA LEU A 85 4.77 4.73 27.39
C LEU A 85 6.13 4.12 27.01
N ARG A 86 6.61 4.34 25.79
CA ARG A 86 7.95 3.91 25.36
C ARG A 86 9.05 4.59 26.16
N ARG A 87 8.94 5.90 26.40
CA ARG A 87 9.92 6.67 27.18
C ARG A 87 10.03 6.13 28.60
N VAL A 88 8.89 5.97 29.27
CA VAL A 88 8.82 5.45 30.65
C VAL A 88 9.38 4.03 30.74
N ARG A 89 9.09 3.18 29.75
CA ARG A 89 9.60 1.80 29.68
C ARG A 89 11.01 1.69 29.08
N LYS A 90 11.67 2.81 28.75
CA LYS A 90 13.01 2.86 28.13
C LYS A 90 13.11 2.02 26.84
N LEU A 91 12.04 2.00 26.04
CA LEU A 91 12.00 1.28 24.77
C LEU A 91 12.64 2.12 23.66
N LYS A 92 13.51 1.50 22.84
CA LYS A 92 14.11 2.14 21.66
C LYS A 92 13.03 2.67 20.71
N LYS A 93 13.30 3.75 19.97
CA LYS A 93 12.38 4.26 18.94
C LYS A 93 12.00 3.13 17.99
N ALA A 94 10.71 2.97 17.68
CA ALA A 94 10.29 1.97 16.71
C ALA A 94 10.94 2.30 15.36
N PRO A 95 11.50 1.32 14.63
CA PRO A 95 11.86 1.56 13.24
C PRO A 95 10.60 2.06 12.52
N ASN A 96 10.74 3.16 11.78
CA ASN A 96 9.65 3.68 10.96
C ASN A 96 9.19 2.54 10.05
N GLY A 97 7.92 2.14 10.18
CA GLY A 97 7.25 1.28 9.22
C GLY A 97 6.67 2.12 8.09
#